data_AF-A0A3D4IPK3-F1
#
_entry.id   AF-A0A3D4IPK3-F1
#
_cell.length_a   1.000
_cell.length_b   1.000
_cell.length_c   1.000
_cell.angle_alpha   90.00
_cell.angle_beta   90.00
_cell.angle_gamma   90.00
#
_symmetry.space_group_name_H-M   'P 1'
#
loop_
_entity.id
_entity.type
_entity.pdbx_description
1 polymer ?
#
loop_
_entity_poly.entity_id
_entity_poly.type
_entity_poly.pdbx_seq_one_letter_code
_entity_poly.pdbx_strand_id
1 'polypeptide(L)' 'MRIFTVLILLSLFSCDQSRVYEQQVDFPDKAWLVSNQPRFEFEIKDHTRNYNLYYTVRNSLEFP' A
#
# COMPACT_ATOMS: atom_id res chain seq x y z
N MET A 1 -5.40 14.62 -34.27
CA MET A 1 -5.23 13.19 -33.93
C MET A 1 -3.91 12.89 -33.20
N ARG A 2 -2.74 13.38 -33.68
CA ARG A 2 -1.42 13.12 -33.06
C ARG A 2 -1.24 13.59 -31.60
N ILE A 3 -1.78 14.76 -31.23
CA ILE A 3 -1.68 15.31 -29.87
C ILE A 3 -2.41 14.44 -28.83
N PHE A 4 -3.56 13.87 -29.21
CA PHE A 4 -4.34 13.03 -28.32
C PHE A 4 -3.61 11.73 -27.98
N THR A 5 -2.89 11.16 -28.96
CA THR A 5 -2.03 9.99 -28.77
C THR A 5 -0.88 10.28 -27.80
N VAL A 6 -0.27 11.47 -27.88
CA VAL A 6 0.81 11.88 -26.96
C VAL A 6 0.28 12.07 -25.53
N LEU A 7 -0.92 12.64 -25.38
CA LEU A 7 -1.56 12.82 -24.07
C LEU A 7 -1.88 11.47 -23.39
N ILE A 8 -2.35 10.49 -24.17
CA ILE A 8 -2.59 9.11 -23.70
C ILE A 8 -1.28 8.43 -23.28
N LEU A 9 -0.18 8.68 -24.00
CA LEU A 9 1.11 8.08 -23.64
C LEU A 9 1.68 8.66 -22.34
N LEU A 10 1.39 9.93 -22.04
CA LEU A 10 1.82 10.61 -20.82
C LEU A 10 1.08 10.13 -19.56
N SER A 11 -0.16 9.64 -19.68
CA SER A 11 -0.92 9.17 -18.51
C SER A 11 -0.39 7.86 -17.93
N LEU A 12 0.46 7.13 -18.65
CA LEU A 12 1.07 5.88 -18.19
C LEU A 12 2.18 6.10 -17.13
N PHE A 13 2.60 7.33 -16.88
CA PHE A 13 3.69 7.66 -15.93
C PHE A 13 3.26 7.91 -14.48
N SER A 14 2.01 7.62 -14.09
CA SER A 14 1.51 7.93 -12.74
C SER A 14 1.98 6.97 -11.62
N CYS A 15 3.10 6.27 -11.80
CA CYS A 15 3.58 5.30 -10.82
C CYS A 15 4.15 6.01 -9.59
N ASP A 16 3.67 5.64 -8.40
CA ASP A 16 4.13 6.23 -7.14
C ASP A 16 5.42 5.54 -6.66
N GLN A 17 6.56 6.18 -6.91
CA GLN A 17 7.88 5.71 -6.47
C GLN A 17 8.21 6.09 -5.03
N SER A 18 7.34 6.83 -4.34
CA SER A 18 7.62 7.32 -2.98
C SER A 18 7.36 6.27 -1.89
N ARG A 19 6.80 5.11 -2.26
CA ARG A 19 6.48 4.00 -1.35
C ARG A 19 7.75 3.36 -0.79
N VAL A 20 7.96 3.53 0.50
CA VAL A 20 9.13 2.98 1.23
C VAL A 20 8.90 1.53 1.66
N TYR A 21 7.68 1.22 2.09
CA TYR A 21 7.32 -0.09 2.61
C TYR A 21 5.84 -0.39 2.36
N GLU A 22 5.53 -1.64 2.04
CA GLU A 22 4.16 -2.15 1.99
C GLU A 22 4.18 -3.65 2.28
N GLN A 23 3.33 -4.06 3.22
CA GLN A 23 3.10 -5.46 3.53
C GLN A 23 1.64 -5.62 3.95
N GLN A 24 1.04 -6.71 3.50
CA GLN A 24 -0.28 -7.16 3.95
C GLN A 24 -0.12 -8.45 4.75
N VAL A 25 -0.87 -8.57 5.83
CA VAL A 25 -0.96 -9.79 6.63
C VAL A 25 -2.43 -10.19 6.66
N ASP A 26 -2.71 -11.42 6.26
CA ASP A 26 -4.05 -11.97 6.33
C ASP A 26 -4.30 -12.59 7.71
N PHE A 27 -5.50 -12.38 8.25
CA PHE A 27 -5.89 -12.96 9.51
C PHE A 27 -6.40 -14.39 9.33
N PRO A 28 -5.91 -15.37 10.13
CA PRO A 28 -6.42 -16.73 10.08
C PRO A 28 -7.91 -16.74 10.43
N ASP A 29 -8.64 -17.68 9.83
CA ASP A 29 -10.09 -17.85 10.01
C ASP A 29 -10.93 -16.59 9.75
N LYS A 30 -10.39 -15.62 8.99
CA LYS A 30 -10.99 -14.30 8.75
C LYS A 30 -11.30 -13.55 10.06
N ALA A 31 -10.59 -13.87 11.15
CA ALA A 31 -10.82 -13.32 12.48
C ALA A 31 -9.56 -12.69 13.06
N TRP A 32 -9.67 -11.42 13.46
CA TRP A 32 -8.58 -10.74 14.17
C TRP A 32 -8.74 -10.90 15.68
N LEU A 33 -8.06 -11.90 16.25
CA LEU A 33 -8.02 -12.13 17.68
C LEU A 33 -7.05 -11.16 18.38
N VAL A 34 -7.36 -10.74 19.60
CA VAL A 34 -6.51 -9.82 20.42
C VAL A 34 -5.10 -10.38 20.67
N SER A 35 -4.97 -11.71 20.73
CA SER A 35 -3.66 -12.38 20.85
C SER A 35 -2.81 -12.25 19.58
N ASN A 36 -3.42 -11.99 18.43
CA ASN A 36 -2.72 -11.82 17.16
C ASN A 36 -2.28 -10.36 16.98
N GLN A 37 -0.98 -10.12 17.14
CA GLN A 37 -0.35 -8.82 17.04
C GLN A 37 0.59 -8.79 15.83
N PRO A 38 0.10 -8.45 14.63
CA PRO A 38 0.95 -8.36 13.44
C PRO A 38 2.03 -7.29 13.66
N ARG A 39 3.27 -7.62 13.28
CA ARG A 39 4.42 -6.71 13.33
C ARG A 39 4.91 -6.45 11.92
N PHE A 40 5.25 -5.18 11.67
CA PHE A 40 5.72 -4.68 10.39
C PHE A 40 7.06 -4.02 10.64
N GLU A 41 8.14 -4.59 10.11
CA GLU A 41 9.51 -4.12 10.32
C GLU A 41 10.07 -3.62 9.00
N PHE A 42 10.56 -2.38 8.99
CA PHE A 42 11.14 -1.73 7.81
C PHE A 42 12.25 -0.75 8.20
N GLU A 43 13.14 -0.47 7.25
CA GLU A 43 14.27 0.44 7.44
C GLU A 43 14.02 1.77 6.74
N ILE A 44 14.23 2.88 7.46
CA ILE A 44 14.27 4.22 6.87
C ILE A 44 15.72 4.59 6.60
N LYS A 45 16.06 4.80 5.32
CA LYS A 45 17.42 5.13 4.88
C LYS A 45 17.76 6.63 4.91
N ASP A 46 16.75 7.49 4.80
CA ASP A 46 16.92 8.95 4.78
C ASP A 46 16.13 9.56 5.94
N HIS A 47 16.81 10.11 6.94
CA HIS A 47 16.17 10.65 8.13
C HIS A 47 15.82 12.14 8.04
N THR A 48 16.14 12.79 6.90
CA THR A 48 15.91 14.23 6.70
C THR A 48 14.52 14.53 6.13
N ARG A 49 13.80 13.48 5.68
CA ARG A 49 12.50 13.58 5.03
C ARG A 49 11.38 13.23 5.99
N ASN A 50 10.22 13.85 5.76
CA ASN A 50 8.98 13.46 6.40
C ASN A 50 8.37 12.27 5.64
N TYR A 51 7.83 11.31 6.39
CA TYR A 51 7.18 10.12 5.85
C TYR A 51 5.73 10.06 6.30
N ASN A 52 4.88 9.54 5.42
CA ASN A 52 3.50 9.27 5.75
C ASN A 52 3.37 7.82 6.19
N LEU A 53 2.65 7.59 7.29
CA LEU A 53 2.30 6.26 7.76
C LEU A 53 0.82 6.00 7.45
N TYR A 54 0.56 4.97 6.66
CA TYR A 54 -0.78 4.50 6.35
C TYR A 54 -0.91 3.06 6.80
N TYR A 55 -2.01 2.73 7.47
CA TYR A 55 -2.40 1.35 7.75
C TYR A 55 -3.81 1.12 7.21
N THR A 56 -4.04 -0.05 6.64
CA THR A 56 -5.34 -0.43 6.11
C THR A 56 -5.80 -1.72 6.80
N VAL A 57 -7.05 -1.71 7.25
CA VAL A 57 -7.73 -2.90 7.75
C VAL A 57 -8.90 -3.14 6.81
N ARG A 58 -8.90 -4.29 6.14
CA ARG A 58 -9.92 -4.65 5.17
C ARG A 58 -10.69 -5.87 5.65
N ASN A 59 -12.01 -5.79 5.60
CA ASN A 59 -12.87 -6.95 5.73
C ASN A 59 -13.01 -7.68 4.39
N SER A 60 -13.02 -9.01 4.46
CA SER A 60 -13.42 -9.88 3.35
C SER A 60 -14.89 -9.63 3.00
N LEU A 61 -15.24 -9.71 1.71
CA LEU A 61 -16.64 -9.68 1.28
C LEU A 61 -17.37 -10.99 1.60
N GLU A 62 -16.62 -12.09 1.69
CA GLU A 62 -17.14 -13.37 2.13
C GLU A 62 -17.27 -13.38 3.65
N PHE A 63 -18.53 -13.36 4.08
CA PHE A 63 -18.99 -13.55 5.45
C PHE A 63 -19.64 -14.94 5.53
N PRO A 64 -19.46 -15.72 6.61
CA PRO A 64 -20.23 -16.94 6.85
C PRO A 64 -21.73 -16.67 6.97
#